data_AF-X6DF18-F1
#
_entry.id   AF-X6DF18-F1
#
_cell.length_a   1.000
_cell.length_b   1.000
_cell.length_c   1.000
_cell.angle_alpha   90.00
_cell.angle_beta   90.00
_cell.angle_gamma   90.00
#
_symmetry.space_group_name_H-M   'P 1'
#
loop_
_entity.id
_entity.type
_entity.pdbx_description
1 polymer ?
#
loop_
_entity_poly.entity_id
_entity_poly.type
_entity_poly.pdbx_seq_one_letter_code
_entity_poly.pdbx_strand_id
1 'polypeptide(L)'
;MADSDNSMTLPFVTRRRVLVGGMITSIALVLEKSALAGNVAATSALPDPALTLWREWETAYKLSERLCRSQQRLETRLVESIGFPGVTVRLPEGEDVMVHSIGALNEVLGKGPDMAALREKAASDLAAQQARWDAAAEEAGYTAALRAEREAGERAEDLLEAFSTTPATTLAGVAGKLDAVLRVGEAWEECSEFPWPQIRSALSDLVRIAPQMMPEQFVHDLQARTIFPRRRRG
;
A
#
# COMPACT_ATOMS: atom_id res chain seq x y z
N MET A 1 -5.95 38.55 4.78
CA MET A 1 -6.28 37.21 5.31
C MET A 1 -7.18 36.53 4.29
N ALA A 2 -6.58 35.74 3.42
CA ALA A 2 -7.20 34.76 2.52
C ALA A 2 -6.01 33.98 1.95
N ASP A 3 -5.73 32.86 2.61
CA ASP A 3 -4.68 31.91 2.28
C ASP A 3 -5.32 30.87 1.35
N SER A 4 -4.69 30.56 0.21
CA SER A 4 -5.11 29.40 -0.58
C SER A 4 -3.97 28.91 -1.45
N ASP A 5 -3.30 27.90 -0.89
CA ASP A 5 -2.43 26.93 -1.53
C ASP A 5 -3.00 26.41 -2.85
N ASN A 6 -2.19 26.41 -3.89
CA ASN A 6 -2.36 25.47 -5.00
C ASN A 6 -1.00 25.07 -5.62
N SER A 7 -0.03 24.76 -4.75
CA SER A 7 1.15 24.00 -5.13
C SER A 7 0.73 22.55 -5.38
N MET A 8 0.63 22.11 -6.64
CA MET A 8 0.53 20.68 -6.93
C MET A 8 1.88 20.01 -6.71
N THR A 9 2.00 19.52 -5.48
CA THR A 9 2.72 18.34 -5.04
C THR A 9 2.81 17.29 -6.16
N LEU A 10 4.05 16.93 -6.48
CA LEU A 10 4.47 15.74 -7.22
C LEU A 10 3.52 14.55 -6.93
N PRO A 11 3.17 13.69 -7.90
CA PRO A 11 2.78 12.32 -7.59
C PRO A 11 4.06 11.57 -7.20
N PHE A 12 4.66 12.00 -6.08
CA PHE A 12 5.72 11.29 -5.41
C PHE A 12 5.08 10.04 -4.82
N VAL A 13 5.28 8.91 -5.50
CA VAL A 13 5.27 7.55 -4.96
C VAL A 13 3.98 7.18 -4.25
N THR A 14 3.33 6.09 -4.64
CA THR A 14 2.35 5.42 -3.77
C THR A 14 3.10 4.84 -2.55
N ARG A 15 3.66 5.71 -1.69
CA ARG A 15 4.04 5.42 -0.31
C ARG A 15 2.73 5.36 0.44
N ARG A 16 2.30 4.13 0.66
CA ARG A 16 1.07 3.85 1.38
C ARG A 16 1.16 4.50 2.75
N ARG A 17 0.10 5.24 3.06
CA ARG A 17 -0.11 5.96 4.32
C ARG A 17 0.34 5.12 5.51
N VAL A 18 1.40 5.56 6.18
CA VAL A 18 1.64 5.18 7.58
C VAL A 18 0.42 5.66 8.35
N LEU A 19 -0.39 4.73 8.84
CA LEU A 19 -1.41 5.00 9.85
C LEU A 19 -0.68 5.49 11.11
N VAL A 20 -0.46 6.80 11.18
CA VAL A 20 -0.04 7.50 12.40
C VAL A 20 -1.15 7.28 13.42
N GLY A 21 -0.78 6.60 14.51
CA GLY A 21 -1.67 6.09 15.53
C GLY A 21 -2.53 7.19 16.16
N GLY A 22 -3.84 7.06 15.99
CA GLY A 22 -4.79 7.63 16.93
C GLY A 22 -4.60 6.95 18.29
N MET A 23 -4.53 7.75 19.36
CA MET A 23 -4.47 7.25 20.73
C MET A 23 -5.68 6.36 21.01
N ILE A 24 -5.45 5.06 21.20
CA ILE A 24 -6.47 4.17 21.78
C ILE A 24 -6.54 4.52 23.26
N THR A 25 -7.59 5.23 23.66
CA THR A 25 -7.97 5.33 25.06
C THR A 25 -8.30 3.93 25.55
N SER A 26 -7.60 3.49 26.59
CA SER A 26 -7.78 2.19 27.23
C SER A 26 -9.19 2.08 27.81
N ILE A 27 -10.14 1.54 27.06
CA ILE A 27 -11.35 0.98 27.65
C ILE A 27 -10.96 -0.39 28.18
N ALA A 28 -10.80 -0.46 29.50
CA ALA A 28 -10.67 -1.72 30.22
C ALA A 28 -11.91 -2.59 29.94
N LEU A 29 -11.76 -3.58 29.06
CA LEU A 29 -12.74 -4.65 28.96
C LEU A 29 -12.52 -5.60 30.14
N VAL A 30 -13.44 -5.53 31.11
CA VAL A 30 -13.64 -6.58 32.10
C VAL A 30 -14.01 -7.85 31.33
N LEU A 31 -13.05 -8.77 31.23
CA LEU A 31 -13.29 -10.11 30.73
C LEU A 31 -14.05 -10.88 31.80
N GLU A 32 -15.37 -10.96 31.66
CA GLU A 32 -16.18 -11.88 32.47
C GLU A 32 -15.73 -13.32 32.22
N LYS A 33 -15.34 -14.00 33.30
CA LYS A 33 -15.11 -15.44 33.34
C LYS A 33 -16.44 -16.14 33.11
N SER A 34 -16.61 -16.77 31.95
CA SER A 34 -17.59 -17.84 31.78
C SER A 34 -16.84 -19.17 31.75
N ALA A 35 -16.88 -19.89 32.87
CA ALA A 35 -16.57 -21.30 32.90
C ALA A 35 -17.63 -22.05 32.10
N LEU A 36 -17.22 -22.76 31.04
CA LEU A 36 -18.03 -23.83 30.48
C LEU A 36 -17.25 -25.14 30.60
N ALA A 37 -17.66 -25.91 31.59
CA ALA A 37 -17.30 -27.31 31.74
C ALA A 37 -17.78 -28.11 30.52
N GLY A 38 -16.92 -29.01 30.05
CA GLY A 38 -17.27 -30.28 29.39
C GLY A 38 -18.14 -30.20 28.14
N ASN A 39 -17.50 -30.32 26.97
CA ASN A 39 -17.68 -31.51 26.12
C ASN A 39 -16.61 -31.50 25.03
N VAL A 40 -15.69 -32.47 25.13
CA VAL A 40 -14.77 -32.88 24.06
C VAL A 40 -15.62 -33.63 23.02
N ALA A 41 -16.36 -32.86 22.23
CA ALA A 41 -16.91 -33.32 20.97
C ALA A 41 -16.10 -32.61 19.89
N ALA A 42 -15.61 -33.37 18.91
CA ALA A 42 -14.88 -32.87 17.76
C ALA A 42 -15.70 -31.82 16.99
N THR A 43 -15.67 -30.59 17.46
CA THR A 43 -16.00 -29.42 16.64
C THR A 43 -14.90 -29.37 15.61
N SER A 44 -15.25 -29.71 14.36
CA SER A 44 -14.57 -29.18 13.19
C SER A 44 -14.32 -27.71 13.47
N ALA A 45 -13.09 -27.37 13.89
CA ALA A 45 -12.76 -26.05 14.40
C ALA A 45 -13.11 -25.06 13.30
N LEU A 46 -14.14 -24.25 13.52
CA LEU A 46 -14.57 -23.28 12.54
C LEU A 46 -13.33 -22.45 12.16
N PRO A 47 -13.04 -22.28 10.86
CA PRO A 47 -11.85 -21.58 10.43
C PRO A 47 -11.84 -20.17 11.00
N ASP A 48 -10.69 -19.74 11.53
CA ASP A 48 -10.54 -18.41 12.10
C ASP A 48 -10.88 -17.34 11.03
N PRO A 49 -11.92 -16.52 11.26
CA PRO A 49 -12.35 -15.53 10.29
C PRO A 49 -11.29 -14.45 10.05
N ALA A 50 -10.55 -14.05 11.09
CA ALA A 50 -9.46 -13.10 10.95
C ALA A 50 -8.31 -13.70 10.13
N LEU A 51 -7.98 -14.98 10.37
CA LEU A 51 -6.94 -15.66 9.57
C LEU A 51 -7.34 -15.79 8.10
N THR A 52 -8.62 -16.02 7.81
CA THR A 52 -9.14 -16.11 6.45
C THR A 52 -8.98 -14.78 5.72
N LEU A 53 -9.43 -13.69 6.35
CA LEU A 53 -9.26 -12.33 5.82
C LEU A 53 -7.78 -11.94 5.66
N TRP A 54 -6.91 -12.34 6.59
CA TRP A 54 -5.46 -12.09 6.46
C TRP A 54 -4.86 -12.77 5.22
N ARG A 55 -5.27 -13.99 4.87
CA ARG A 55 -4.78 -14.68 3.66
C ARG A 55 -5.24 -14.01 2.38
N GLU A 56 -6.49 -13.57 2.35
CA GLU A 56 -7.03 -12.79 1.23
C GLU A 56 -6.30 -11.46 1.10
N TRP A 57 -6.12 -10.76 2.22
CA TRP A 57 -5.37 -9.53 2.32
C TRP A 57 -3.94 -9.71 1.81
N GLU A 58 -3.21 -10.73 2.26
CA GLU A 58 -1.84 -11.01 1.85
C GLU A 58 -1.75 -11.20 0.32
N THR A 59 -2.73 -11.90 -0.25
CA THR A 59 -2.80 -12.14 -1.70
C THR A 59 -3.03 -10.84 -2.46
N ALA A 60 -3.98 -10.01 -2.00
CA ALA A 60 -4.26 -8.70 -2.60
C ALA A 60 -3.07 -7.74 -2.46
N TYR A 61 -2.44 -7.71 -1.28
CA TYR A 61 -1.27 -6.89 -0.99
C TYR A 61 -0.09 -7.24 -1.94
N LYS A 62 0.28 -8.52 -2.03
CA LYS A 62 1.34 -8.97 -2.97
C LYS A 62 0.99 -8.71 -4.44
N LEU A 63 -0.30 -8.78 -4.80
CA LEU A 63 -0.73 -8.39 -6.14
C LEU A 63 -0.53 -6.89 -6.37
N SER A 64 -0.94 -6.05 -5.42
CA SER A 64 -0.74 -4.59 -5.49
C SER A 64 0.74 -4.22 -5.65
N GLU A 65 1.64 -4.84 -4.89
CA GLU A 65 3.09 -4.59 -5.03
C GLU A 65 3.64 -4.96 -6.42
N ARG A 66 3.20 -6.10 -6.97
CA ARG A 66 3.63 -6.55 -8.30
C ARG A 66 3.12 -5.62 -9.39
N LEU A 67 1.87 -5.18 -9.30
CA LEU A 67 1.26 -4.25 -10.25
C LEU A 67 1.90 -2.86 -10.15
N CYS A 68 2.18 -2.37 -8.95
CA CYS A 68 2.93 -1.13 -8.71
C CYS A 68 4.30 -1.17 -9.41
N ARG A 69 5.09 -2.22 -9.21
CA ARG A 69 6.38 -2.38 -9.93
C ARG A 69 6.20 -2.46 -11.43
N SER A 70 5.08 -3.00 -11.92
CA SER A 70 4.81 -3.07 -13.36
C SER A 70 4.44 -1.70 -13.93
N GLN A 71 3.56 -0.96 -13.25
CA GLN A 71 3.18 0.40 -13.61
C GLN A 71 4.41 1.32 -13.60
N GLN A 72 5.26 1.27 -12.57
CA GLN A 72 6.49 2.08 -12.49
C GLN A 72 7.46 1.83 -13.66
N ARG A 73 7.58 0.57 -14.11
CA ARG A 73 8.39 0.25 -15.30
C ARG A 73 7.81 0.84 -16.58
N LEU A 74 6.48 0.85 -16.72
CA LEU A 74 5.82 1.48 -17.86
C LEU A 74 5.96 3.00 -17.81
N GLU A 75 5.82 3.59 -16.61
CA GLU A 75 6.04 5.01 -16.38
C GLU A 75 7.45 5.44 -16.79
N THR A 76 8.46 4.71 -16.34
CA THR A 76 9.87 5.00 -16.68
C THR A 76 10.07 5.01 -18.18
N ARG A 77 9.53 4.01 -18.90
CA ARG A 77 9.63 3.95 -20.37
C ARG A 77 8.90 5.09 -21.07
N LEU A 78 7.73 5.48 -20.57
CA LEU A 78 7.01 6.65 -21.11
C LEU A 78 7.83 7.93 -20.92
N VAL A 79 8.40 8.13 -19.73
CA VAL A 79 9.22 9.32 -19.44
C VAL A 79 10.47 9.34 -20.31
N GLU A 80 11.15 8.21 -20.47
CA GLU A 80 12.33 8.09 -21.33
C GLU A 80 12.03 8.32 -22.82
N SER A 81 10.82 7.99 -23.27
CA SER A 81 10.45 8.08 -24.70
C SER A 81 9.93 9.44 -25.11
N ILE A 82 9.03 10.04 -24.32
CA ILE A 82 8.32 11.27 -24.72
C ILE A 82 8.43 12.40 -23.68
N GLY A 83 9.04 12.14 -22.52
CA GLY A 83 9.21 13.12 -21.43
C GLY A 83 7.91 13.49 -20.74
N PHE A 84 7.99 14.10 -19.55
CA PHE A 84 6.79 14.53 -18.83
C PHE A 84 5.99 15.59 -19.62
N PRO A 85 4.65 15.61 -19.52
CA PRO A 85 3.84 16.67 -20.09
C PRO A 85 4.25 18.03 -19.52
N GLY A 86 4.72 18.93 -20.37
CA GLY A 86 5.14 20.27 -19.96
C GLY A 86 5.33 21.20 -21.14
N VAL A 87 5.19 22.49 -20.87
CA VAL A 87 5.41 23.56 -21.84
C VAL A 87 6.36 24.59 -21.25
N THR A 88 7.35 24.98 -22.03
CA THR A 88 8.22 26.11 -21.71
C THR A 88 7.53 27.41 -22.07
N VAL A 89 7.28 28.24 -21.07
CA VAL A 89 6.65 29.55 -21.21
C VAL A 89 7.74 30.63 -21.18
N ARG A 90 7.80 31.44 -22.23
CA ARG A 90 8.72 32.58 -22.31
C ARG A 90 8.14 33.78 -21.62
N LEU A 91 8.81 34.26 -20.58
CA LEU A 91 8.41 35.48 -19.88
C LEU A 91 8.97 36.72 -20.61
N PRO A 92 8.19 37.81 -20.77
CA PRO A 92 8.64 39.03 -21.45
C PRO A 92 9.88 39.68 -20.83
N GLU A 93 10.08 39.51 -19.52
CA GLU A 93 11.18 40.12 -18.75
C GLU A 93 11.92 39.09 -17.89
N GLY A 94 11.89 37.80 -18.23
CA GLY A 94 12.43 36.74 -17.38
C GLY A 94 12.95 35.51 -18.12
N GLU A 95 13.39 34.52 -17.34
CA GLU A 95 13.82 33.22 -17.87
C GLU A 95 12.64 32.38 -18.38
N ASP A 96 12.96 31.45 -19.27
CA ASP A 96 12.03 30.44 -19.79
C ASP A 96 11.65 29.48 -18.64
N VAL A 97 10.37 29.43 -18.26
CA VAL A 97 9.88 28.59 -17.15
C VAL A 97 9.16 27.36 -17.71
N MET A 98 9.55 26.16 -17.27
CA MET A 98 8.81 24.93 -17.59
C MET A 98 7.59 24.79 -16.69
N VAL A 99 6.42 24.60 -17.30
CA VAL A 99 5.14 24.51 -16.60
C VAL A 99 4.45 23.20 -16.96
N HIS A 100 3.93 22.51 -15.94
CA HIS A 100 3.29 21.19 -16.07
C HIS A 100 1.78 21.21 -15.80
N SER A 101 1.22 22.34 -15.36
CA SER A 101 -0.20 22.44 -15.04
C SER A 101 -0.75 23.83 -15.35
N ILE A 102 -2.07 23.91 -15.58
CA ILE A 102 -2.77 25.18 -15.74
C ILE A 102 -2.70 26.03 -14.46
N GLY A 103 -2.67 25.39 -13.28
CA GLY A 103 -2.47 26.07 -12.00
C GLY A 103 -1.12 26.80 -11.95
N ALA A 104 -0.04 26.07 -12.19
CA ALA A 104 1.31 26.63 -12.25
C ALA A 104 1.45 27.68 -13.36
N LEU A 105 0.77 27.50 -14.49
CA LEU A 105 0.74 28.49 -15.57
C LEU A 105 0.14 29.81 -15.11
N ASN A 106 -0.96 29.76 -14.35
CA ASN A 106 -1.62 30.93 -13.79
C ASN A 106 -0.82 31.62 -12.69
N GLU A 107 -0.03 30.87 -11.93
CA GLU A 107 0.89 31.41 -10.94
C GLU A 107 2.04 32.16 -11.61
N VAL A 108 2.62 31.59 -12.68
CA VAL A 108 3.74 32.19 -13.41
C VAL A 108 3.32 33.43 -14.21
N LEU A 109 2.19 33.38 -14.91
CA LEU A 109 1.74 34.47 -15.79
C LEU A 109 0.79 35.47 -15.12
N GLY A 110 0.38 35.20 -13.88
CA GLY A 110 -0.71 35.91 -13.22
C GLY A 110 -2.04 35.76 -13.95
N LYS A 111 -3.09 36.40 -13.44
CA LYS A 111 -4.47 36.38 -13.99
C LYS A 111 -4.86 37.66 -14.74
N GLY A 112 -3.95 38.63 -14.85
CA GLY A 112 -4.19 39.90 -15.54
C GLY A 112 -4.48 39.74 -17.04
N PRO A 113 -5.14 40.72 -17.66
CA PRO A 113 -5.45 40.69 -19.09
C PRO A 113 -4.20 40.77 -19.98
N ASP A 114 -3.13 41.42 -19.52
CA ASP A 114 -1.90 41.66 -20.29
C ASP A 114 -1.22 40.36 -20.74
N MET A 115 -1.34 39.30 -19.95
CA MET A 115 -0.74 37.98 -20.21
C MET A 115 -1.77 36.94 -20.70
N ALA A 116 -3.01 37.35 -20.99
CA ALA A 116 -4.11 36.44 -21.30
C ALA A 116 -3.86 35.62 -22.58
N ALA A 117 -3.39 36.25 -23.65
CA ALA A 117 -3.10 35.57 -24.91
C ALA A 117 -1.95 34.54 -24.77
N LEU A 118 -0.91 34.89 -24.00
CA LEU A 118 0.21 33.98 -23.73
C LEU A 118 -0.24 32.78 -22.89
N ARG A 119 -1.09 33.01 -21.89
CA ARG A 119 -1.69 31.96 -21.05
C ARG A 119 -2.59 31.04 -21.87
N GLU A 120 -3.44 31.59 -22.73
CA GLU A 120 -4.31 30.79 -23.62
C GLU A 120 -3.49 29.89 -24.55
N LYS A 121 -2.45 30.46 -25.17
CA LYS A 121 -1.52 29.69 -26.01
C LYS A 121 -0.83 28.59 -25.21
N ALA A 122 -0.21 28.92 -24.07
CA ALA A 122 0.49 27.95 -23.24
C ALA A 122 -0.44 26.87 -22.68
N ALA A 123 -1.70 27.22 -22.37
CA ALA A 123 -2.72 26.26 -21.96
C ALA A 123 -3.09 25.30 -23.09
N SER A 124 -3.24 25.80 -24.32
CA SER A 124 -3.49 24.99 -25.51
C SER A 124 -2.31 24.05 -25.82
N ASP A 125 -1.08 24.57 -25.76
CA ASP A 125 0.14 23.79 -25.94
C ASP A 125 0.26 22.69 -24.87
N LEU A 126 -0.10 23.00 -23.61
CA LEU A 126 -0.07 22.05 -22.51
C LEU A 126 -1.13 20.96 -22.69
N ALA A 127 -2.34 21.32 -23.11
CA ALA A 127 -3.39 20.37 -23.43
C ALA A 127 -2.99 19.45 -24.59
N ALA A 128 -2.34 19.97 -25.62
CA ALA A 128 -1.83 19.17 -26.73
C ALA A 128 -0.73 18.19 -26.27
N GLN A 129 0.18 18.63 -25.39
CA GLN A 129 1.22 17.76 -24.85
C GLN A 129 0.64 16.69 -23.91
N GLN A 130 -0.34 17.05 -23.09
CA GLN A 130 -1.07 16.09 -22.26
C GLN A 130 -1.78 15.03 -23.11
N ALA A 131 -2.47 15.44 -24.18
CA ALA A 131 -3.14 14.50 -25.07
C ALA A 131 -2.17 13.52 -25.76
N ARG A 132 -0.95 13.97 -26.13
CA ARG A 132 0.09 13.09 -26.66
C ARG A 132 0.57 12.08 -25.62
N TRP A 133 0.77 12.54 -24.39
CA TRP A 133 1.17 11.68 -23.28
C TRP A 133 0.09 10.65 -22.96
N ASP A 134 -1.16 11.06 -22.87
CA ASP A 134 -2.30 10.17 -22.61
C ASP A 134 -2.44 9.12 -23.72
N ALA A 135 -2.31 9.52 -24.99
CA ALA A 135 -2.34 8.57 -26.11
C ALA A 135 -1.19 7.54 -26.04
N ALA A 136 0.03 7.99 -25.73
CA ALA A 136 1.18 7.10 -25.55
C ALA A 136 1.02 6.20 -24.32
N ALA A 137 0.43 6.72 -23.25
CA ALA A 137 0.15 5.97 -22.03
C ALA A 137 -0.89 4.86 -22.27
N GLU A 138 -1.94 5.14 -23.05
CA GLU A 138 -2.90 4.13 -23.50
C GLU A 138 -2.23 3.07 -24.38
N GLU A 139 -1.45 3.49 -25.37
CA GLU A 139 -0.73 2.57 -26.28
C GLU A 139 0.26 1.67 -25.53
N ALA A 140 0.98 2.22 -24.56
CA ALA A 140 1.90 1.47 -23.70
C ALA A 140 1.20 0.57 -22.67
N GLY A 141 -0.13 0.66 -22.54
CA GLY A 141 -0.90 -0.05 -21.51
C GLY A 141 -0.68 0.49 -20.09
N TYR A 142 -0.08 1.67 -19.95
CA TYR A 142 0.16 2.32 -18.66
C TYR A 142 -1.14 2.64 -17.93
N THR A 143 -2.14 3.21 -18.62
CA THR A 143 -3.41 3.55 -17.98
C THR A 143 -4.12 2.32 -17.43
N ALA A 144 -4.09 1.20 -18.17
CA ALA A 144 -4.65 -0.07 -17.69
C ALA A 144 -3.88 -0.63 -16.49
N ALA A 145 -2.54 -0.58 -16.53
CA ALA A 145 -1.70 -1.01 -15.40
C ALA A 145 -1.93 -0.15 -14.14
N LEU A 146 -2.07 1.17 -14.30
CA LEU A 146 -2.38 2.10 -13.22
C LEU A 146 -3.75 1.82 -12.60
N ARG A 147 -4.76 1.53 -13.42
CA ARG A 147 -6.09 1.12 -12.92
C ARG A 147 -6.02 -0.19 -12.13
N ALA A 148 -5.37 -1.21 -12.68
CA ALA A 148 -5.24 -2.50 -12.02
C ALA A 148 -4.47 -2.41 -10.69
N GLU A 149 -3.42 -1.60 -10.65
CA GLU A 149 -2.66 -1.30 -9.43
C GLU A 149 -3.56 -0.67 -8.36
N ARG A 150 -4.32 0.35 -8.73
CA ARG A 150 -5.29 1.01 -7.84
C ARG A 150 -6.35 0.04 -7.32
N GLU A 151 -6.98 -0.74 -8.18
CA GLU A 151 -8.02 -1.71 -7.80
C GLU A 151 -7.47 -2.78 -6.83
N ALA A 152 -6.27 -3.29 -7.08
CA ALA A 152 -5.60 -4.22 -6.17
C ALA A 152 -5.21 -3.55 -4.85
N GLY A 153 -4.84 -2.27 -4.91
CA GLY A 153 -4.57 -1.41 -3.77
C GLY A 153 -5.80 -1.25 -2.88
N GLU A 154 -6.89 -0.74 -3.44
CA GLU A 154 -8.18 -0.56 -2.77
C GLU A 154 -8.67 -1.87 -2.14
N ARG A 155 -8.63 -3.00 -2.88
CA ARG A 155 -8.98 -4.31 -2.33
C ARG A 155 -8.14 -4.71 -1.13
N ALA A 156 -6.82 -4.45 -1.17
CA ALA A 156 -5.95 -4.75 -0.03
C ALA A 156 -6.21 -3.82 1.16
N GLU A 157 -6.68 -2.59 0.95
CA GLU A 157 -7.07 -1.68 2.02
C GLU A 157 -8.39 -2.09 2.66
N ASP A 158 -9.41 -2.40 1.86
CA ASP A 158 -10.71 -2.90 2.34
C ASP A 158 -10.53 -4.17 3.18
N LEU A 159 -9.71 -5.11 2.70
CA LEU A 159 -9.42 -6.34 3.43
C LEU A 159 -8.63 -6.09 4.72
N LEU A 160 -7.72 -5.10 4.73
CA LEU A 160 -6.97 -4.72 5.93
C LEU A 160 -7.90 -4.14 6.99
N GLU A 161 -8.85 -3.28 6.59
CA GLU A 161 -9.83 -2.69 7.49
C GLU A 161 -10.76 -3.75 8.09
N ALA A 162 -11.34 -4.61 7.24
CA ALA A 162 -12.18 -5.72 7.66
C ALA A 162 -11.43 -6.68 8.61
N PHE A 163 -10.19 -7.03 8.25
CA PHE A 163 -9.33 -7.88 9.05
C PHE A 163 -8.98 -7.28 10.42
N SER A 164 -8.73 -5.97 10.47
CA SER A 164 -8.33 -5.27 11.70
C SER A 164 -9.43 -5.31 12.76
N THR A 165 -10.69 -5.14 12.33
CA THR A 165 -11.88 -5.13 13.21
C THR A 165 -12.41 -6.53 13.53
N THR A 166 -12.11 -7.53 12.71
CA THR A 166 -12.53 -8.92 12.95
C THR A 166 -11.75 -9.54 14.12
N PRO A 167 -12.40 -10.05 15.18
CA PRO A 167 -11.72 -10.74 16.27
C PRO A 167 -11.02 -12.02 15.78
N ALA A 168 -9.76 -12.20 16.17
CA ALA A 168 -9.06 -13.46 15.94
C ALA A 168 -9.52 -14.49 16.99
N THR A 169 -9.85 -15.70 16.55
CA THR A 169 -10.23 -16.81 17.44
C THR A 169 -9.08 -17.79 17.68
N THR A 170 -7.95 -17.60 16.99
CA THR A 170 -6.75 -18.43 17.12
C THR A 170 -5.48 -17.60 17.24
N LEU A 171 -4.41 -18.21 17.78
CA LEU A 171 -3.07 -17.61 17.79
C LEU A 171 -2.56 -17.29 16.37
N ALA A 172 -2.96 -18.07 15.37
CA ALA A 172 -2.61 -17.82 13.97
C ALA A 172 -3.29 -16.53 13.44
N GLY A 173 -4.54 -16.27 13.81
CA GLY A 173 -5.21 -15.00 13.49
C GLY A 173 -4.54 -13.80 14.14
N VAL A 174 -4.09 -13.93 15.40
CA VAL A 174 -3.31 -12.88 16.09
C VAL A 174 -1.95 -12.66 15.40
N ALA A 175 -1.25 -13.75 15.05
CA ALA A 175 0.01 -13.68 14.31
C ALA A 175 -0.16 -12.97 12.96
N GLY A 176 -1.25 -13.26 12.23
CA GLY A 176 -1.60 -12.53 11.01
C GLY A 176 -1.73 -11.02 11.24
N LYS A 177 -2.28 -10.58 12.38
CA LYS A 177 -2.46 -9.15 12.66
C LYS A 177 -1.13 -8.45 12.82
N LEU A 178 -0.20 -9.07 13.55
CA LEU A 178 1.16 -8.54 13.71
C LEU A 178 1.94 -8.56 12.40
N ASP A 179 1.80 -9.61 11.58
CA ASP A 179 2.41 -9.67 10.24
C ASP A 179 1.90 -8.52 9.34
N ALA A 180 0.59 -8.25 9.33
CA ALA A 180 0.04 -7.14 8.56
C ALA A 180 0.59 -5.78 9.00
N VAL A 181 0.71 -5.56 10.32
CA VAL A 181 1.30 -4.34 10.90
C VAL A 181 2.74 -4.14 10.42
N LEU A 182 3.55 -5.21 10.40
CA LEU A 182 4.95 -5.14 9.96
C LEU A 182 5.07 -4.82 8.47
N ARG A 183 4.21 -5.40 7.63
CA ARG A 183 4.23 -5.17 6.17
C ARG A 183 3.70 -3.80 5.78
N VAL A 184 2.64 -3.32 6.43
CA VAL A 184 2.02 -2.01 6.12
C VAL A 184 2.81 -0.86 6.72
N GLY A 185 3.38 -1.04 7.92
CA GLY A 185 4.15 0.00 8.61
C GLY A 185 5.48 0.36 7.94
N GLU A 186 5.78 -0.19 6.76
CA GLU A 186 7.08 -0.08 6.08
C GLU A 186 8.25 -0.32 7.04
N ALA A 187 8.04 -1.17 8.05
CA ALA A 187 9.08 -1.54 8.98
C ALA A 187 10.02 -2.48 8.22
N TRP A 188 11.03 -1.88 7.56
CA TRP A 188 12.18 -2.61 7.04
C TRP A 188 12.59 -3.64 8.10
N GLU A 189 12.99 -4.84 7.68
CA GLU A 189 13.32 -5.95 8.59
C GLU A 189 14.30 -5.53 9.71
N GLU A 190 15.05 -4.44 9.48
CA GLU A 190 16.09 -3.87 10.32
C GLU A 190 15.67 -2.65 11.16
N CYS A 191 14.43 -2.13 11.04
CA CYS A 191 14.03 -0.93 11.79
C CYS A 191 14.05 -1.21 13.30
N SER A 192 15.04 -0.67 14.02
CA SER A 192 15.25 -0.90 15.45
C SER A 192 14.48 0.06 16.35
N GLU A 193 13.72 0.99 15.77
CA GLU A 193 12.93 1.97 16.51
C GLU A 193 11.69 1.32 17.14
N PHE A 194 11.33 1.79 18.33
CA PHE A 194 10.07 1.40 18.97
C PHE A 194 8.87 1.74 18.08
N PRO A 195 7.86 0.86 17.91
CA PRO A 195 7.65 -0.43 18.59
C PRO A 195 8.07 -1.68 17.77
N TRP A 196 8.83 -1.52 16.69
CA TRP A 196 9.04 -2.58 15.71
C TRP A 196 9.78 -3.82 16.24
N PRO A 197 10.85 -3.70 17.06
CA PRO A 197 11.48 -4.86 17.69
C PRO A 197 10.51 -5.68 18.56
N GLN A 198 9.63 -5.02 19.31
CA GLN A 198 8.68 -5.68 20.21
C GLN A 198 7.61 -6.44 19.43
N ILE A 199 7.10 -5.85 18.35
CA ILE A 199 6.12 -6.49 17.46
C ILE A 199 6.73 -7.73 16.80
N ARG A 200 7.97 -7.64 16.29
CA ARG A 200 8.68 -8.80 15.71
C ARG A 200 8.94 -9.90 16.73
N SER A 201 9.35 -9.53 17.95
CA SER A 201 9.55 -10.49 19.04
C SER A 201 8.25 -11.24 19.38
N ALA A 202 7.14 -10.50 19.56
CA ALA A 202 5.85 -11.10 19.86
C ALA A 202 5.35 -12.02 18.74
N LEU A 203 5.52 -11.63 17.48
CA LEU A 203 5.18 -12.49 16.34
C LEU A 203 6.02 -13.77 16.33
N SER A 204 7.33 -13.67 16.56
CA SER A 204 8.23 -14.83 16.65
C SER A 204 7.82 -15.79 17.77
N ASP A 205 7.45 -15.26 18.94
CA ASP A 205 6.97 -16.07 20.06
C ASP A 205 5.64 -16.78 19.74
N LEU A 206 4.69 -16.08 19.10
CA LEU A 206 3.43 -16.69 18.68
C LEU A 206 3.64 -17.83 17.68
N VAL A 207 4.51 -17.65 16.68
CA VAL A 207 4.85 -18.69 15.70
C VAL A 207 5.53 -19.89 16.36
N ARG A 208 6.39 -19.65 17.35
CA ARG A 208 7.10 -20.69 18.10
C ARG A 208 6.17 -21.49 19.02
N ILE A 209 5.21 -20.83 19.67
CA ILE A 209 4.35 -21.44 20.71
C ILE A 209 3.08 -22.07 20.11
N ALA A 210 2.54 -21.55 19.01
CA ALA A 210 1.29 -22.06 18.43
C ALA A 210 1.29 -23.58 18.13
N PRO A 211 2.39 -24.19 17.65
CA PRO A 211 2.47 -25.65 17.48
C PRO A 211 2.57 -26.45 18.80
N GLN A 212 3.00 -25.81 19.89
CA GLN A 212 3.28 -26.45 21.18
C GLN A 212 2.04 -26.56 22.08
N MET A 213 0.93 -25.91 21.71
CA MET A 213 -0.32 -25.91 22.47
C MET A 213 -1.33 -26.97 21.98
N MET A 214 -0.91 -27.95 21.17
CA MET A 214 -1.73 -29.08 20.69
C MET A 214 -1.06 -30.42 21.06
N PRO A 215 -1.81 -31.44 21.57
CA PRO A 215 -1.22 -32.70 22.03
C PRO A 215 -0.65 -33.57 20.90
N GLU A 216 0.41 -34.32 21.22
CA GLU A 216 1.39 -34.99 20.34
C GLU A 216 0.87 -35.96 19.25
N GLN A 217 -0.42 -36.30 19.23
CA GLN A 217 -0.93 -37.34 18.34
C GLN A 217 -1.04 -36.94 16.85
N PHE A 218 -0.96 -35.64 16.54
CA PHE A 218 -1.01 -35.15 15.15
C PHE A 218 0.38 -34.95 14.50
N VAL A 219 1.45 -35.02 15.29
CA VAL A 219 2.84 -34.75 14.83
C VAL A 219 3.34 -35.86 13.90
N HIS A 220 2.81 -37.07 14.05
CA HIS A 220 3.30 -38.25 13.34
C HIS A 220 2.93 -38.28 11.84
N ASP A 221 1.84 -37.61 11.44
CA ASP A 221 1.33 -37.64 10.06
C ASP A 221 1.93 -36.52 9.18
N LEU A 222 2.50 -35.48 9.80
CA LEU A 222 3.18 -34.37 9.11
C LEU A 222 4.67 -34.65 8.85
N GLN A 223 5.29 -35.59 9.56
CA GLN A 223 6.70 -35.96 9.37
C GLN A 223 6.96 -36.74 8.06
N ALA A 224 5.93 -37.34 7.44
CA ALA A 224 6.06 -38.14 6.22
C ALA A 224 6.30 -37.33 4.93
N ARG A 225 6.17 -35.99 4.96
CA ARG A 225 6.34 -35.14 3.76
C ARG A 225 7.67 -34.40 3.68
N THR A 226 8.57 -34.64 4.63
CA THR A 226 9.83 -33.89 4.73
C THR A 226 11.03 -34.76 4.34
N ILE A 227 11.11 -35.16 3.07
CA ILE A 227 12.37 -35.64 2.48
C ILE A 227 12.93 -34.51 1.59
N PHE A 228 13.97 -33.85 2.12
CA PHE A 228 14.76 -32.74 1.56
C PHE A 228 15.53 -33.10 0.27
N PRO A 229 16.06 -32.11 -0.50
CA PRO A 229 17.49 -31.85 -0.31
C PRO A 229 17.92 -30.38 -0.27
N ARG A 230 18.97 -30.19 0.53
CA ARG A 230 19.85 -29.03 0.68
C ARG A 230 20.32 -28.44 -0.66
N ARG A 231 20.22 -27.12 -0.80
CA ARG A 231 21.00 -26.36 -1.80
C ARG A 231 22.50 -26.45 -1.47
N ARG A 232 23.31 -26.94 -2.41
CA ARG A 232 24.74 -26.60 -2.50
C ARG A 232 24.84 -25.13 -2.93
N ARG A 233 25.61 -24.35 -2.16
CA ARG A 233 26.17 -23.08 -2.61
C ARG A 233 27.28 -23.38 -3.62
N GLY A 234 27.21 -22.73 -4.76
CA GLY A 234 28.28 -22.50 -5.73
C GLY A 234 28.12 -21.07 -6.18
#